data_AF-A0A0U1DNA7-F1
#
_entry.id   AF-A0A0U1DNA7-F1
#
_cell.length_a   1.000
_cell.length_b   1.000
_cell.length_c   1.000
_cell.angle_alpha   90.00
_cell.angle_beta   90.00
_cell.angle_gamma   90.00
#
_symmetry.space_group_name_H-M   'P 1'
#
loop_
_entity.id
_entity.type
_entity.pdbx_description
1 polymer ?
#
loop_
_entity_poly.entity_id
_entity_poly.type
_entity_poly.pdbx_seq_one_letter_code
_entity_poly.pdbx_strand_id
1 'polypeptide(L)'
;MTQTDQICDGIGYPVELRLSGPDHTETVVLDFPKRLVREPIADEKFRYGFAIPPELVRTVLRDNEPDWVNTIFLSTRFTAWRVGGYNEYLYTFFKCLTDERIAYADGWFAEAHDDSSSITLDGWEIQRRCPHLKADLSKFGVVEGNTLTCNLHGWQWNLENGKCLTTKGHDLRHTP
;
A
#
# COMPACT_ATOMS: atom_id res chain seq x y z
N MET A 1 -7.75 12.37 -17.96
CA MET A 1 -6.62 12.25 -17.03
C MET A 1 -5.83 11.03 -17.44
N THR A 2 -4.51 11.12 -17.51
CA THR A 2 -3.66 9.95 -17.77
C THR A 2 -3.82 9.02 -16.58
N GLN A 3 -4.31 7.81 -16.79
CA GLN A 3 -4.42 6.80 -15.74
C GLN A 3 -2.99 6.45 -15.31
N THR A 4 -2.66 6.64 -14.03
CA THR A 4 -1.35 6.27 -13.48
C THR A 4 -1.49 4.97 -12.69
N ASP A 5 -0.35 4.44 -12.22
CA ASP A 5 -0.30 3.13 -11.59
C ASP A 5 0.02 3.20 -10.09
N GLN A 6 -0.13 4.38 -9.48
CA GLN A 6 0.36 4.68 -8.13
C GLN A 6 -0.25 3.75 -7.08
N ILE A 7 -1.55 3.43 -7.20
CA ILE A 7 -2.21 2.53 -6.25
C ILE A 7 -1.65 1.10 -6.36
N CYS A 8 -1.48 0.58 -7.57
CA CYS A 8 -0.95 -0.78 -7.75
C CYS A 8 0.50 -0.87 -7.32
N ASP A 9 1.33 0.11 -7.69
CA ASP A 9 2.75 0.18 -7.35
C ASP A 9 2.95 0.37 -5.85
N GLY A 10 2.15 1.24 -5.22
CA GLY A 10 2.17 1.49 -3.78
C GLY A 10 1.71 0.29 -2.95
N ILE A 11 0.86 -0.58 -3.48
CA ILE A 11 0.52 -1.87 -2.85
C ILE A 11 1.63 -2.89 -3.09
N GLY A 12 2.07 -3.05 -4.33
CA GLY A 12 3.30 -3.76 -4.71
C GLY A 12 3.33 -5.29 -4.49
N TYR A 13 2.27 -5.89 -3.96
CA TYR A 13 2.21 -7.32 -3.61
C TYR A 13 0.82 -7.92 -3.85
N PRO A 14 0.70 -9.24 -4.05
CA PRO A 14 -0.57 -9.94 -3.97
C PRO A 14 -1.16 -9.89 -2.54
N VAL A 15 -2.48 -9.76 -2.45
CA VAL A 15 -3.23 -9.72 -1.19
C VAL A 15 -4.25 -10.87 -1.18
N GLU A 16 -4.25 -11.67 -0.11
CA GLU A 16 -5.22 -12.77 0.00
C GLU A 16 -6.53 -12.32 0.67
N LEU A 17 -7.65 -12.78 0.11
CA LEU A 17 -8.99 -12.69 0.68
C LEU A 17 -9.50 -14.09 0.95
N ARG A 18 -9.58 -14.47 2.23
CA ARG A 18 -10.17 -15.73 2.68
C ARG A 18 -11.65 -15.52 2.97
N LEU A 19 -12.49 -16.17 2.18
CA LEU A 19 -13.94 -16.10 2.27
C LEU A 19 -14.42 -17.43 2.85
N SER A 20 -14.61 -17.49 4.18
CA SER A 20 -14.99 -18.73 4.87
C SER A 20 -16.26 -18.51 5.70
N GLY A 21 -17.26 -19.35 5.46
CA GLY A 21 -18.53 -19.43 6.18
C GLY A 21 -19.06 -20.87 6.18
N PRO A 22 -20.23 -21.13 6.81
CA PRO A 22 -20.73 -22.49 7.00
C PRO A 22 -20.83 -23.34 5.72
N ASP A 23 -21.27 -22.72 4.62
CA ASP A 23 -21.55 -23.41 3.34
C ASP A 23 -20.61 -23.00 2.19
N HIS A 24 -19.65 -22.10 2.46
CA HIS A 24 -18.76 -21.56 1.43
C HIS A 24 -17.37 -21.33 1.99
N THR A 25 -16.37 -21.94 1.37
CA THR A 25 -14.96 -21.67 1.67
C THR A 25 -14.20 -21.47 0.38
N GLU A 26 -13.60 -20.31 0.23
CA GLU A 26 -12.85 -19.90 -0.93
C GLU A 26 -11.71 -18.98 -0.49
N THR A 27 -10.62 -18.98 -1.26
CA THR A 27 -9.57 -17.97 -1.15
C THR A 27 -9.38 -17.35 -2.52
N VAL A 28 -9.36 -16.02 -2.55
CA VAL A 28 -9.15 -15.23 -3.76
C VAL A 28 -7.94 -14.34 -3.54
N VAL A 29 -7.10 -14.17 -4.56
CA VAL A 29 -5.94 -13.29 -4.51
C VAL A 29 -6.16 -12.08 -5.39
N LEU A 30 -6.02 -10.90 -4.81
CA LEU A 30 -5.90 -9.63 -5.52
C LEU A 30 -4.41 -9.42 -5.85
N ASP A 31 -4.01 -9.77 -7.08
CA ASP A 31 -2.62 -9.64 -7.54
C ASP A 31 -2.39 -8.25 -8.14
N PHE A 32 -2.03 -7.27 -7.31
CA PHE A 32 -1.81 -5.90 -7.74
C PHE A 32 -0.66 -5.74 -8.75
N PRO A 33 0.51 -6.40 -8.58
CA PRO A 33 1.56 -6.35 -9.60
C PRO A 33 1.12 -6.85 -10.98
N LYS A 34 0.26 -7.88 -11.04
CA LYS A 34 -0.25 -8.42 -12.31
C LYS A 34 -1.59 -7.82 -12.74
N ARG A 35 -2.26 -7.05 -11.89
CA ARG A 35 -3.61 -6.49 -12.08
C ARG A 35 -4.67 -7.55 -12.36
N LEU A 36 -4.64 -8.63 -11.59
CA LEU A 36 -5.55 -9.76 -11.77
C LEU A 36 -6.18 -10.19 -10.46
N VAL A 37 -7.42 -10.64 -10.53
CA VAL A 37 -8.05 -11.45 -9.48
C VAL A 37 -7.88 -12.90 -9.87
N ARG A 38 -7.28 -13.72 -8.99
CA ARG A 38 -6.92 -15.10 -9.31
C ARG A 38 -7.04 -16.03 -8.11
N GLU A 39 -6.98 -17.33 -8.39
CA GLU A 39 -6.82 -18.36 -7.37
C GLU A 39 -5.44 -18.26 -6.68
N PRO A 40 -5.33 -18.72 -5.42
CA PRO A 40 -4.05 -18.80 -4.73
C PRO A 40 -3.14 -19.84 -5.38
N ILE A 41 -1.85 -19.52 -5.45
CA ILE A 41 -0.83 -20.49 -5.85
C ILE A 41 -0.42 -21.29 -4.61
N ALA A 42 -0.17 -22.59 -4.78
CA ALA A 42 0.28 -23.45 -3.68
C ALA A 42 1.52 -22.85 -2.99
N ASP A 43 1.50 -22.84 -1.66
CA ASP A 43 2.57 -22.32 -0.79
C ASP A 43 2.93 -20.83 -0.98
N GLU A 44 2.08 -20.06 -1.68
CA GLU A 44 2.25 -18.61 -1.81
C GLU A 44 2.11 -17.92 -0.45
N LYS A 45 3.04 -16.99 -0.18
CA LYS A 45 3.05 -16.21 1.07
C LYS A 45 2.54 -14.80 0.81
N PHE A 46 1.58 -14.38 1.62
CA PHE A 46 0.97 -13.07 1.49
C PHE A 46 1.47 -12.12 2.57
N ARG A 47 1.84 -10.91 2.15
CA ARG A 47 2.22 -9.84 3.08
C ARG A 47 1.01 -9.27 3.80
N TYR A 48 -0.13 -9.21 3.13
CA TYR A 48 -1.39 -8.72 3.65
C TYR A 48 -2.49 -9.71 3.32
N GLY A 49 -3.44 -9.87 4.24
CA GLY A 49 -4.62 -10.66 3.97
C GLY A 49 -5.79 -10.31 4.87
N PHE A 50 -6.97 -10.68 4.41
CA PHE A 50 -8.24 -10.48 5.10
C PHE A 50 -9.02 -11.79 5.11
N ALA A 51 -9.62 -12.12 6.24
CA ALA A 51 -10.68 -13.12 6.33
C ALA A 51 -12.00 -12.38 6.51
N ILE A 52 -12.89 -12.50 5.52
CA ILE A 52 -14.17 -11.78 5.46
C ILE A 52 -15.27 -12.83 5.27
N PRO A 53 -16.35 -12.79 6.07
CA PRO A 53 -17.50 -13.66 5.83
C PRO A 53 -18.05 -13.49 4.40
N PRO A 54 -18.27 -14.60 3.65
CA PRO A 54 -18.68 -14.54 2.24
C PRO A 54 -19.97 -13.73 2.01
N GLU A 55 -20.90 -13.73 2.96
CA GLU A 55 -22.16 -13.00 2.87
C GLU A 55 -21.95 -11.47 2.85
N LEU A 56 -20.92 -10.96 3.52
CA LEU A 56 -20.59 -9.54 3.48
C LEU A 56 -20.08 -9.15 2.11
N VAL A 57 -19.17 -9.95 1.55
CA VAL A 57 -18.62 -9.73 0.19
C VAL A 57 -19.70 -9.84 -0.87
N ARG A 58 -20.57 -10.85 -0.79
CA ARG A 58 -21.70 -11.00 -1.72
C ARG A 58 -22.65 -9.81 -1.66
N THR A 59 -22.90 -9.26 -0.46
CA THR A 59 -23.78 -8.10 -0.27
C THR A 59 -23.21 -6.85 -0.94
N VAL A 60 -21.96 -6.51 -0.66
CA VAL A 60 -21.31 -5.32 -1.24
C VAL A 60 -21.14 -5.42 -2.75
N LEU A 61 -20.87 -6.62 -3.28
CA LEU A 61 -20.81 -6.85 -4.72
C LEU A 61 -22.19 -6.72 -5.38
N ARG A 62 -23.24 -7.29 -4.77
CA ARG A 62 -24.62 -7.15 -5.27
C ARG A 62 -25.06 -5.69 -5.33
N ASP A 63 -24.71 -4.92 -4.31
CA ASP A 63 -25.15 -3.53 -4.17
C ASP A 63 -24.23 -2.54 -4.91
N ASN A 64 -23.16 -3.03 -5.57
CA ASN A 64 -22.10 -2.22 -6.16
C ASN A 64 -21.53 -1.18 -5.18
N GLU A 65 -21.36 -1.58 -3.92
CA GLU A 65 -20.87 -0.71 -2.85
C GLU A 65 -19.42 -0.29 -3.13
N PRO A 66 -19.15 1.01 -3.34
CA PRO A 66 -17.85 1.48 -3.78
C PRO A 66 -16.83 1.64 -2.64
N ASP A 67 -17.25 1.54 -1.38
CA ASP A 67 -16.40 1.77 -0.20
C ASP A 67 -16.54 0.63 0.83
N TRP A 68 -15.65 -0.36 0.71
CA TRP A 68 -15.59 -1.47 1.66
C TRP A 68 -14.97 -1.06 2.99
N VAL A 69 -14.21 0.04 3.05
CA VAL A 69 -13.73 0.58 4.32
C VAL A 69 -14.93 0.97 5.18
N ASN A 70 -15.87 1.73 4.60
CA ASN A 70 -17.07 2.18 5.29
C ASN A 70 -18.05 1.04 5.63
N THR A 71 -18.21 0.05 4.74
CA THR A 71 -19.25 -0.98 4.90
C THR A 71 -18.76 -2.26 5.58
N ILE A 72 -17.59 -2.78 5.23
CA ILE A 72 -17.03 -4.00 5.82
C ILE A 72 -16.10 -3.64 6.97
N PHE A 73 -15.09 -2.79 6.76
CA PHE A 73 -14.03 -2.64 7.75
C PHE A 73 -14.46 -1.90 9.01
N LEU A 74 -15.30 -0.86 8.90
CA LEU A 74 -15.87 -0.20 10.08
C LEU A 74 -16.82 -1.10 10.87
N SER A 75 -17.35 -2.17 10.27
CA SER A 75 -18.17 -3.14 11.01
C SER A 75 -17.34 -4.04 11.93
N THR A 76 -16.02 -4.11 11.76
CA THR A 76 -15.11 -5.00 12.50
C THR A 76 -15.43 -6.50 12.39
N ARG A 77 -16.31 -6.89 11.45
CA ARG A 77 -16.71 -8.29 11.19
C ARG A 77 -15.75 -9.02 10.25
N PHE A 78 -14.47 -8.72 10.34
CA PHE A 78 -13.42 -9.31 9.53
C PHE A 78 -12.16 -9.48 10.37
N THR A 79 -11.27 -10.37 9.95
CA THR A 79 -9.92 -10.46 10.50
C THR A 79 -8.93 -9.99 9.45
N ALA A 80 -7.89 -9.26 9.85
CA ALA A 80 -6.79 -8.90 8.97
C ALA A 80 -5.45 -9.28 9.58
N TRP A 81 -4.49 -9.60 8.73
CA TRP A 81 -3.10 -9.86 9.10
C TRP A 81 -2.15 -9.15 8.16
N ARG A 82 -0.95 -8.90 8.65
CA ARG A 82 0.12 -8.30 7.88
C ARG A 82 1.50 -8.73 8.33
N VAL A 83 2.44 -8.72 7.39
CA VAL A 83 3.88 -8.78 7.64
C VAL A 83 4.47 -7.39 7.33
N GLY A 84 4.74 -6.61 8.37
CA GLY A 84 5.24 -5.24 8.26
C GLY A 84 4.20 -4.18 8.63
N GLY A 85 4.43 -2.95 8.14
CA GLY A 85 3.63 -1.76 8.47
C GLY A 85 2.29 -1.66 7.76
N TYR A 86 1.53 -0.63 8.14
CA TYR A 86 0.33 -0.21 7.43
C TYR A 86 0.67 0.20 5.98
N ASN A 87 -0.22 -0.12 5.04
CA ASN A 87 -0.12 0.29 3.64
C ASN A 87 -1.39 1.08 3.30
N GLU A 88 -1.24 2.39 3.07
CA GLU A 88 -2.40 3.26 2.83
C GLU A 88 -3.02 3.05 1.45
N TYR A 89 -2.23 2.70 0.44
CA TYR A 89 -2.72 2.40 -0.90
C TYR A 89 -3.71 1.23 -0.87
N LEU A 90 -3.45 0.21 -0.04
CA LEU A 90 -4.34 -0.93 0.11
C LEU A 90 -5.70 -0.53 0.67
N TYR A 91 -5.74 0.33 1.69
CA TYR A 91 -7.00 0.82 2.25
C TYR A 91 -7.70 1.81 1.31
N THR A 92 -6.94 2.63 0.59
CA THR A 92 -7.48 3.52 -0.45
C THR A 92 -8.11 2.73 -1.58
N PHE A 93 -7.51 1.61 -2.01
CA PHE A 93 -8.10 0.71 -2.99
C PHE A 93 -9.47 0.20 -2.53
N PHE A 94 -9.57 -0.32 -1.30
CA PHE A 94 -10.86 -0.80 -0.76
C PHE A 94 -11.88 0.32 -0.51
N LYS A 95 -11.46 1.58 -0.44
CA LYS A 95 -12.34 2.76 -0.34
C LYS A 95 -12.86 3.24 -1.71
N CYS A 96 -12.14 2.91 -2.76
CA CYS A 96 -12.31 3.48 -4.09
C CYS A 96 -12.62 2.39 -5.12
N LEU A 97 -13.62 1.53 -4.92
CA LEU A 97 -13.89 0.39 -5.81
C LEU A 97 -14.70 0.76 -7.08
N THR A 98 -14.50 1.97 -7.61
CA THR A 98 -15.06 2.43 -8.90
C THR A 98 -13.99 3.14 -9.72
N ASP A 99 -14.12 3.11 -11.05
CA ASP A 99 -13.15 3.71 -11.97
C ASP A 99 -12.90 5.20 -11.67
N GLU A 100 -13.97 5.97 -11.42
CA GLU A 100 -13.87 7.40 -11.09
C GLU A 100 -13.12 7.63 -9.77
N ARG A 101 -13.41 6.82 -8.75
CA ARG A 101 -12.77 6.96 -7.43
C ARG A 101 -11.32 6.51 -7.44
N ILE A 102 -10.98 5.45 -8.19
CA ILE A 102 -9.60 5.04 -8.42
C ILE A 102 -8.87 6.17 -9.15
N ALA A 103 -9.41 6.68 -10.27
CA ALA A 103 -8.76 7.72 -11.05
C ALA A 103 -8.51 9.00 -10.22
N TYR A 104 -9.48 9.38 -9.38
CA TYR A 104 -9.32 10.52 -8.46
C TYR A 104 -8.21 10.27 -7.42
N ALA A 105 -8.23 9.12 -6.74
CA ALA A 105 -7.25 8.80 -5.72
C ALA A 105 -5.83 8.66 -6.31
N ASP A 106 -5.73 8.03 -7.48
CA ASP A 106 -4.49 7.83 -8.21
C ASP A 106 -3.90 9.17 -8.69
N GLY A 107 -4.74 10.08 -9.21
CA GLY A 107 -4.33 11.45 -9.52
C GLY A 107 -3.87 12.24 -8.29
N TRP A 108 -4.55 12.09 -7.15
CA TRP A 108 -4.12 12.70 -5.89
C TRP A 108 -2.74 12.19 -5.44
N PHE A 109 -2.48 10.88 -5.55
CA PHE A 109 -1.16 10.33 -5.28
C PHE A 109 -0.12 10.91 -6.25
N ALA A 110 -0.41 10.95 -7.56
CA ALA A 110 0.49 11.51 -8.56
C ALA A 110 0.84 13.00 -8.31
N GLU A 111 -0.14 13.82 -7.92
CA GLU A 111 0.07 15.23 -7.58
C GLU A 111 0.83 15.40 -6.26
N ALA A 112 0.54 14.57 -5.25
CA ALA A 112 1.28 14.56 -3.98
C ALA A 112 2.73 14.06 -4.13
N HIS A 113 3.09 13.50 -5.29
CA HIS A 113 4.42 12.97 -5.62
C HIS A 113 5.37 14.02 -6.21
N ASP A 114 5.14 15.33 -6.04
CA ASP A 114 6.20 16.32 -6.24
C ASP A 114 7.31 16.17 -5.17
N ASP A 115 8.32 15.40 -5.51
CA ASP A 115 9.53 15.12 -4.73
C ASP A 115 10.79 15.78 -5.32
N SER A 116 10.59 16.82 -6.13
CA SER A 116 11.66 17.64 -6.71
C SER A 116 12.55 18.30 -5.65
N SER A 117 11.99 18.60 -4.47
CA SER A 117 12.74 19.23 -3.39
C SER A 117 13.69 18.27 -2.66
N SER A 118 14.94 18.71 -2.46
CA SER A 118 15.95 18.05 -1.62
C SER A 118 16.08 18.73 -0.26
N ILE A 119 16.62 18.02 0.72
CA ILE A 119 17.06 18.51 2.03
C ILE A 119 18.46 17.96 2.33
N THR A 120 19.16 18.61 3.27
CA THR A 120 20.36 18.05 3.88
C THR A 120 20.01 17.53 5.28
N LEU A 121 20.28 16.24 5.54
CA LEU A 121 20.06 15.61 6.84
C LEU A 121 21.31 14.81 7.22
N ASP A 122 21.93 15.15 8.35
CA ASP A 122 23.18 14.52 8.84
C ASP A 122 24.30 14.42 7.78
N GLY A 123 24.42 15.45 6.94
CA GLY A 123 25.43 15.54 5.88
C GLY A 123 25.03 14.90 4.56
N TRP A 124 23.90 14.19 4.49
CA TRP A 124 23.38 13.58 3.27
C TRP A 124 22.41 14.51 2.55
N GLU A 125 22.57 14.67 1.24
CA GLU A 125 21.55 15.31 0.40
C GLU A 125 20.57 14.26 -0.12
N ILE A 126 19.32 14.38 0.31
CA ILE A 126 18.24 13.42 0.03
C ILE A 126 16.98 14.17 -0.40
N GLN A 127 16.06 13.49 -1.09
CA GLN A 127 14.73 14.07 -1.31
C GLN A 127 14.03 14.39 0.02
N ARG A 128 13.29 15.51 0.07
CA ARG A 128 12.56 15.93 1.27
C ARG A 128 11.43 14.97 1.64
N ARG A 129 10.76 14.45 0.63
CA ARG A 129 9.55 13.63 0.78
C ARG A 129 9.91 12.17 0.73
N CYS A 130 9.63 11.46 1.83
CA CYS A 130 9.80 10.03 1.95
C CYS A 130 9.17 9.26 0.76
N PRO A 131 9.90 8.37 0.05
CA PRO A 131 9.40 7.59 -1.10
C PRO A 131 8.20 6.67 -0.81
N HIS A 132 7.86 6.44 0.47
CA HIS A 132 6.67 5.73 0.91
C HIS A 132 5.43 6.64 0.79
N LEU A 133 5.09 7.38 1.84
CA LEU A 133 3.88 8.24 1.91
C LEU A 133 4.24 9.71 2.13
N LYS A 134 5.36 10.15 1.57
CA LYS A 134 5.75 11.56 1.46
C LYS A 134 5.81 12.30 2.80
N ALA A 135 6.06 11.58 3.90
CA ALA A 135 6.44 12.18 5.17
C ALA A 135 7.61 13.15 4.95
N ASP A 136 7.56 14.30 5.63
CA ASP A 136 8.63 15.29 5.57
C ASP A 136 9.86 14.75 6.33
N LEU A 137 10.88 14.30 5.60
CA LEU A 137 12.09 13.71 6.17
C LEU A 137 12.91 14.73 6.97
N SER A 138 12.72 16.04 6.74
CA SER A 138 13.31 17.06 7.60
C SER A 138 12.72 17.08 9.02
N LYS A 139 11.54 16.48 9.20
CA LYS A 139 10.85 16.41 10.49
C LYS A 139 10.88 15.02 11.09
N PHE A 140 10.78 13.99 10.24
CA PHE A 140 10.60 12.61 10.68
C PHE A 140 11.76 11.70 10.29
N GLY A 141 12.73 12.18 9.52
CA GLY A 141 13.93 11.42 9.16
C GLY A 141 14.90 11.35 10.34
N VAL A 142 15.44 10.17 10.60
CA VAL A 142 16.53 9.94 11.54
C VAL A 142 17.60 9.12 10.84
N VAL A 143 18.85 9.58 10.90
CA VAL A 143 19.99 8.89 10.32
C VAL A 143 20.78 8.16 11.42
N GLU A 144 21.01 6.87 11.21
CA GLU A 144 21.86 6.03 12.05
C GLU A 144 22.89 5.32 11.16
N GLY A 145 24.15 5.79 11.20
CA GLY A 145 25.18 5.31 10.29
C GLY A 145 24.84 5.65 8.83
N ASN A 146 24.62 4.63 8.00
CA ASN A 146 24.20 4.78 6.60
C ASN A 146 22.72 4.41 6.38
N THR A 147 21.92 4.32 7.44
CA THR A 147 20.49 4.00 7.35
C THR A 147 19.66 5.22 7.70
N LEU A 148 18.78 5.63 6.79
CA LEU A 148 17.72 6.61 7.04
C LEU A 148 16.47 5.87 7.48
N THR A 149 15.89 6.24 8.62
CA THR A 149 14.57 5.80 9.06
C THR A 149 13.58 6.97 9.00
N CYS A 150 12.42 6.76 8.37
CA CYS A 150 11.28 7.66 8.49
C CYS A 150 10.44 7.25 9.70
N ASN A 151 10.58 7.97 10.82
CA ASN A 151 9.91 7.66 12.09
C ASN A 151 8.38 7.79 12.06
N LEU A 152 7.80 8.38 11.01
CA LEU A 152 6.34 8.44 10.90
C LEU A 152 5.73 7.08 10.55
N HIS A 153 6.40 6.29 9.69
CA HIS A 153 5.88 5.03 9.17
C HIS A 153 6.84 3.83 9.36
N GLY A 154 8.03 4.05 9.91
CA GLY A 154 9.03 3.02 10.18
C GLY A 154 9.76 2.49 8.94
N TRP A 155 9.72 3.22 7.83
CA TRP A 155 10.40 2.82 6.60
C TRP A 155 11.87 3.19 6.63
N GLN A 156 12.69 2.34 5.99
CA GLN A 156 14.15 2.46 6.03
C GLN A 156 14.77 2.42 4.64
N TRP A 157 15.85 3.19 4.46
CA TRP A 157 16.65 3.25 3.24
C TRP A 157 18.13 3.22 3.56
N ASN A 158 18.90 2.59 2.69
CA ASN A 158 20.35 2.72 2.69
C ASN A 158 20.71 4.04 1.98
N LEU A 159 21.47 4.90 2.66
CA LEU A 159 21.84 6.23 2.17
C LEU A 159 22.95 6.20 1.10
N GLU A 160 23.77 5.16 1.05
CA GLU A 160 24.86 5.04 0.06
C GLU A 160 24.36 4.67 -1.34
N ASN A 161 23.24 3.96 -1.43
CA ASN A 161 22.71 3.48 -2.71
C ASN A 161 21.22 3.77 -2.92
N GLY A 162 20.57 4.43 -1.97
CA GLY A 162 19.16 4.78 -2.01
C GLY A 162 18.19 3.61 -1.83
N LYS A 163 18.64 2.34 -1.75
CA LYS A 163 17.71 1.20 -1.76
C LYS A 163 16.80 1.20 -0.55
N CYS A 164 15.52 0.97 -0.80
CA CYS A 164 14.58 0.72 0.29
C CYS A 164 14.87 -0.63 0.96
N LEU A 165 15.03 -0.60 2.28
CA LEU A 165 15.30 -1.77 3.11
C LEU A 165 14.01 -2.44 3.60
N THR A 166 12.87 -1.74 3.55
CA THR A 166 11.57 -2.22 4.05
C THR A 166 10.76 -2.98 2.98
N THR A 167 10.89 -2.61 1.71
CA THR A 167 10.13 -3.16 0.59
C THR A 167 10.86 -2.88 -0.73
N LYS A 168 10.60 -3.64 -1.79
CA LYS A 168 11.12 -3.30 -3.12
C LYS A 168 10.29 -2.16 -3.75
N GLY A 169 10.93 -1.30 -4.56
CA GLY A 169 10.23 -0.36 -5.46
C GLY A 169 10.08 1.08 -4.97
N HIS A 170 10.69 1.47 -3.85
CA HIS A 170 10.54 2.80 -3.26
C HIS A 170 11.91 3.40 -2.90
N ASP A 171 12.83 3.37 -3.84
CA ASP A 171 14.20 3.81 -3.60
C ASP A 171 14.25 5.33 -3.35
N LEU A 172 15.12 5.72 -2.44
CA LEU A 172 15.41 7.09 -2.08
C LEU A 172 16.30 7.71 -3.15
N ARG A 173 15.85 8.83 -3.71
CA ARG A 173 16.70 9.75 -4.46
C ARG A 173 17.76 10.31 -3.50
N HIS A 174 19.01 9.99 -3.81
CA HIS A 174 20.20 10.46 -3.13
C HIS A 174 21.12 11.11 -4.15
N THR A 175 21.91 12.08 -3.71
CA THR A 175 23.08 12.56 -4.47
C THR A 175 24.29 11.74 -3.99
N PRO A 176 25.19 11.27 -4.88
CA PRO A 176 26.45 10.61 -4.50
C PRO A 176 27.35 11.49 -3.63
#